data_AF-A0A9R1GYD0-F1
#
_entry.id   AF-A0A9R1GYD0-F1
#
_cell.length_a   1.000
_cell.length_b   1.000
_cell.length_c   1.000
_cell.angle_alpha   90.00
_cell.angle_beta   90.00
_cell.angle_gamma   90.00
#
_symmetry.space_group_name_H-M   'P 1'
#
loop_
_entity.id
_entity.type
_entity.pdbx_description
1 polymer ?
#
loop_
_entity_poly.entity_id
_entity_poly.type
_entity_poly.pdbx_seq_one_letter_code
_entity_poly.pdbx_strand_id
1 'polypeptide(L)'
;MHPRLVYLAMEIAELLNGNLIEANVAACVLRANFDIKFWCKVLAFRRAYLQNQLCKFGEHPCEPVKENRPMYLQRLGKTTEDILVHGINQTCCSEEELPNITNVDVWYGNTRPQGIFKALSWKSRIPPYHSYIQTCEIRELQARAVKRSAL
;
A
#
# COMPACT_ATOMS: atom_id res chain seq x y z
N MET A 1 -16.66 22.85 -13.41
CA MET A 1 -15.30 22.25 -13.40
C MET A 1 -14.50 22.82 -12.25
N HIS A 2 -13.70 22.03 -11.54
CA HIS A 2 -12.80 22.50 -10.47
C HIS A 2 -11.33 22.30 -10.90
N PRO A 3 -10.72 23.26 -11.63
CA PRO A 3 -9.40 23.07 -12.25
C PRO A 3 -8.29 22.68 -11.26
N ARG A 4 -8.35 23.20 -10.03
CA ARG A 4 -7.38 22.87 -8.98
C ARG A 4 -7.49 21.42 -8.49
N LEU A 5 -8.70 20.89 -8.37
CA LEU A 5 -8.90 19.49 -8.00
C LEU A 5 -8.45 18.57 -9.12
N VAL A 6 -8.71 18.94 -10.38
CA VAL A 6 -8.22 18.19 -11.55
C VAL A 6 -6.69 18.13 -11.55
N TYR A 7 -6.01 19.25 -11.33
CA TYR A 7 -4.55 19.29 -11.21
C TYR A 7 -4.04 18.37 -10.09
N LEU A 8 -4.63 18.43 -8.89
CA LEU A 8 -4.25 17.52 -7.79
C LEU A 8 -4.52 16.05 -8.12
N ALA A 9 -5.61 15.73 -8.82
CA ALA A 9 -5.87 14.36 -9.26
C ALA A 9 -4.80 13.85 -10.21
N MET A 10 -4.33 14.69 -11.14
CA MET A 10 -3.26 14.33 -12.08
C MET A 10 -1.94 14.08 -11.36
N GLU A 11 -1.56 14.97 -10.43
CA GLU A 11 -0.37 14.79 -9.61
C GLU A 11 -0.43 13.50 -8.78
N ILE A 12 -1.59 13.20 -8.17
CA ILE A 12 -1.78 11.95 -7.43
C ILE A 12 -1.70 10.75 -8.38
N ALA A 13 -2.31 10.81 -9.57
CA ALA A 13 -2.28 9.72 -10.54
C ALA A 13 -0.85 9.38 -11.00
N GLU A 14 -0.01 10.40 -11.20
CA GLU A 14 1.41 10.23 -11.54
C GLU A 14 2.16 9.47 -10.45
N LEU A 15 1.95 9.82 -9.17
CA LEU A 15 2.55 9.14 -8.03
C LEU A 15 2.12 7.67 -7.89
N LEU A 16 0.98 7.28 -8.46
CA LEU A 16 0.45 5.92 -8.39
C LEU A 16 1.03 5.01 -9.48
N ASN A 17 1.76 5.58 -10.45
CA ASN A 17 2.47 4.85 -11.50
C ASN A 17 1.65 3.74 -12.19
N GLY A 18 0.39 4.04 -12.52
CA GLY A 18 -0.52 3.10 -13.19
C GLY A 18 -1.01 1.93 -12.33
N ASN A 19 -0.69 1.88 -11.02
CA ASN A 19 -1.14 0.84 -10.12
C ASN A 19 -2.64 0.99 -9.83
N LEU A 20 -3.45 0.08 -10.39
CA LEU A 20 -4.91 0.14 -10.32
C LEU A 20 -5.45 -0.05 -8.88
N ILE A 21 -4.78 -0.86 -8.06
CA ILE A 21 -5.18 -1.08 -6.67
C ILE A 21 -4.99 0.23 -5.88
N GLU A 22 -3.81 0.82 -5.96
CA GLU A 22 -3.50 2.09 -5.29
C GLU A 22 -4.37 3.24 -5.81
N ALA A 23 -4.63 3.29 -7.12
CA ALA A 23 -5.53 4.27 -7.72
C ALA A 23 -6.96 4.14 -7.21
N ASN A 24 -7.47 2.93 -7.06
CA ASN A 24 -8.79 2.73 -6.47
C ASN A 24 -8.84 3.13 -4.99
N VAL A 25 -7.81 2.79 -4.20
CA VAL A 25 -7.71 3.24 -2.80
C VAL A 25 -7.67 4.76 -2.72
N ALA A 26 -6.83 5.41 -3.52
CA ALA A 26 -6.75 6.87 -3.60
C ALA A 26 -8.11 7.49 -3.99
N ALA A 27 -8.79 6.94 -4.99
CA ALA A 27 -10.11 7.40 -5.41
C ALA A 27 -11.17 7.22 -4.31
N CYS A 28 -11.12 6.17 -3.50
CA CYS A 28 -11.99 6.01 -2.33
C CYS A 28 -11.73 7.10 -1.28
N VAL A 29 -10.46 7.37 -0.95
CA VAL A 29 -10.07 8.41 0.01
C VAL A 29 -10.50 9.80 -0.48
N LEU A 30 -10.21 10.14 -1.73
CA LEU A 30 -10.51 11.46 -2.31
C LEU A 30 -12.01 11.70 -2.45
N ARG A 31 -12.81 10.68 -2.79
CA ARG A 31 -14.28 10.80 -2.88
C ARG A 31 -14.95 10.99 -1.52
N ALA A 32 -14.31 10.58 -0.43
CA ALA A 32 -14.84 10.79 0.91
C ALA A 32 -14.84 12.27 1.32
N ASN A 33 -14.00 13.11 0.69
CA ASN A 33 -13.94 14.54 0.98
C ASN A 33 -13.38 15.34 -0.20
N PHE A 34 -14.23 16.17 -0.82
CA PHE A 34 -13.88 17.01 -1.97
C PHE A 34 -13.26 18.38 -1.60
N ASP A 35 -12.91 18.60 -0.34
CA ASP A 35 -12.22 19.82 0.08
C ASP A 35 -10.79 19.89 -0.51
N ILE A 36 -10.44 21.06 -1.03
CA ILE A 36 -9.14 21.28 -1.67
C ILE A 36 -7.98 21.09 -0.70
N LYS A 37 -8.13 21.49 0.57
CA LYS A 37 -7.07 21.34 1.58
C LYS A 37 -6.91 19.87 1.95
N PHE A 38 -7.99 19.10 1.98
CA PHE A 38 -7.93 17.64 2.14
C PHE A 38 -7.13 16.98 1.01
N TRP A 39 -7.42 17.32 -0.24
CA TRP A 39 -6.68 16.76 -1.40
C TRP A 39 -5.19 17.14 -1.36
N CYS A 40 -4.86 18.38 -0.99
CA CYS A 40 -3.47 18.80 -0.78
C CYS A 40 -2.78 17.96 0.31
N LYS A 41 -3.47 17.65 1.42
CA LYS A 41 -2.92 16.80 2.49
C LYS A 41 -2.67 15.37 1.99
N VAL A 42 -3.59 14.79 1.21
CA VAL A 42 -3.41 13.46 0.63
C VAL A 42 -2.20 13.42 -0.30
N LEU A 43 -2.06 14.42 -1.17
CA LEU A 43 -0.90 14.54 -2.07
C LEU A 43 0.41 14.67 -1.28
N ALA A 44 0.47 15.57 -0.30
CA ALA A 44 1.65 15.77 0.55
C ALA A 44 2.01 14.49 1.32
N PHE A 45 1.02 13.81 1.88
CA PHE A 45 1.20 12.54 2.56
C PHE A 45 1.76 11.47 1.62
N ARG A 46 1.21 11.33 0.40
CA ARG A 46 1.70 10.35 -0.58
C ARG A 46 3.13 10.64 -1.01
N ARG A 47 3.49 11.91 -1.27
CA ARG A 47 4.88 12.29 -1.58
C ARG A 47 5.84 11.90 -0.45
N ALA A 48 5.50 12.23 0.80
CA ALA A 48 6.32 11.88 1.96
C ALA A 48 6.45 10.35 2.13
N TYR A 49 5.36 9.61 1.95
CA TYR A 49 5.37 8.15 2.02
C TYR A 49 6.28 7.54 0.94
N LEU A 50 6.13 7.97 -0.32
CA LEU A 50 6.97 7.48 -1.43
C LEU A 50 8.45 7.77 -1.21
N GLN A 51 8.76 8.99 -0.76
CA GLN A 51 10.13 9.36 -0.42
C GLN A 51 10.70 8.45 0.68
N ASN A 52 9.93 8.19 1.75
CA ASN A 52 10.35 7.28 2.80
C ASN A 52 10.54 5.84 2.32
N GLN A 53 9.65 5.32 1.46
CA GLN A 53 9.82 3.99 0.84
C GLN A 53 11.11 3.92 0.04
N LEU A 54 11.33 4.90 -0.85
CA LEU A 54 12.51 4.96 -1.70
C LEU A 54 13.79 5.08 -0.87
N CYS A 55 13.81 5.93 0.15
CA CYS A 55 14.98 6.08 1.03
C CYS A 55 15.27 4.80 1.83
N LYS A 56 14.24 4.06 2.25
CA LYS A 56 14.40 2.91 3.15
C LYS A 56 14.66 1.59 2.41
N PHE A 57 14.00 1.40 1.28
CA PHE A 57 14.00 0.12 0.54
C PHE A 57 14.54 0.25 -0.89
N GLY A 58 14.64 1.46 -1.45
CA GLY A 58 15.08 1.67 -2.82
C GLY A 58 14.08 1.24 -3.88
N GLU A 59 12.82 0.98 -3.50
CA GLU A 59 11.76 0.49 -4.38
C GLU A 59 10.53 1.40 -4.32
N HIS A 60 9.87 1.59 -5.46
CA HIS A 60 8.62 2.33 -5.51
C HIS A 60 7.44 1.41 -5.11
N PRO A 61 6.63 1.74 -4.10
CA PRO A 61 5.62 0.83 -3.55
C PRO A 61 4.46 0.54 -4.51
N CYS A 62 4.32 1.32 -5.59
CA CYS A 62 3.34 1.06 -6.64
C CYS A 62 3.87 0.17 -7.77
N GLU A 63 5.16 -0.21 -7.76
CA GLU A 63 5.67 -1.18 -8.73
C GLU A 63 5.00 -2.55 -8.55
N PRO A 64 4.93 -3.38 -9.62
CA PRO A 64 4.45 -4.74 -9.49
C PRO A 64 5.34 -5.56 -8.56
N VAL A 65 4.73 -6.38 -7.70
CA VAL A 65 5.48 -7.38 -6.92
C VAL A 65 6.03 -8.43 -7.88
N LYS A 66 7.34 -8.65 -7.85
CA LYS A 66 8.03 -9.59 -8.74
C LYS A 66 8.03 -10.98 -8.11
N GLU A 67 7.86 -12.01 -8.94
CA GLU A 67 7.99 -13.39 -8.47
C GLU A 67 9.34 -13.60 -7.79
N ASN A 68 9.33 -14.29 -6.64
CA ASN A 68 10.51 -14.57 -5.80
C ASN A 68 11.23 -13.35 -5.22
N ARG A 69 10.70 -12.12 -5.40
CA ARG A 69 11.23 -10.91 -4.76
C ARG A 69 10.12 -10.16 -4.03
N PRO A 70 9.97 -10.40 -2.73
CA PRO A 70 8.99 -9.70 -1.91
C PRO A 70 9.25 -8.19 -1.90
N MET A 71 8.18 -7.41 -1.89
CA MET A 71 8.22 -5.96 -1.75
C MET A 71 8.14 -5.57 -0.27
N TYR A 72 8.97 -4.62 0.15
CA TYR A 72 8.88 -4.05 1.49
C TYR A 72 8.01 -2.79 1.46
N LEU A 73 7.07 -2.72 2.40
CA LEU A 73 6.23 -1.56 2.63
C LEU A 73 6.37 -1.11 4.08
N GLN A 74 6.63 0.18 4.29
CA GLN A 74 6.60 0.74 5.63
C GLN A 74 5.16 0.76 6.13
N ARG A 75 4.96 0.25 7.34
CA ARG A 75 3.68 0.37 8.05
C ARG A 75 3.45 1.83 8.49
N LEU A 76 2.23 2.32 8.36
CA LEU A 76 1.90 3.68 8.75
C LEU A 76 1.81 3.81 10.27
N GLY A 77 2.21 4.98 10.78
CA GLY A 77 2.30 5.26 12.20
C GLY A 77 3.72 5.13 12.74
N LYS A 78 3.89 5.30 14.06
CA LYS A 78 5.19 5.13 14.74
C LYS A 78 5.40 3.65 15.11
N THR A 79 5.46 2.79 14.09
CA THR A 79 5.70 1.36 14.29
C THR A 79 7.15 1.00 14.01
N THR A 80 7.71 0.10 14.81
CA THR A 80 9.00 -0.53 14.56
C THR A 80 8.85 -1.75 13.64
N GLU A 81 7.92 -1.69 12.70
CA GLU A 81 7.53 -2.84 11.87
C GLU A 81 7.37 -2.44 10.42
N ASP A 82 7.75 -3.36 9.54
CA ASP A 82 7.52 -3.30 8.10
C ASP A 82 6.64 -4.47 7.65
N ILE A 83 6.00 -4.27 6.50
CA ILE A 83 5.16 -5.25 5.84
C ILE A 83 5.96 -5.81 4.66
N LEU A 84 6.08 -7.12 4.60
CA LEU A 84 6.65 -7.85 3.48
C LEU A 84 5.52 -8.40 2.61
N VAL A 85 5.43 -7.98 1.36
CA VAL A 85 4.42 -8.46 0.40
C VAL A 85 5.08 -9.46 -0.54
N HIS A 86 4.71 -10.74 -0.40
CA HIS A 86 5.29 -11.84 -1.19
C HIS A 86 4.69 -11.96 -2.59
N GLY A 87 3.45 -11.51 -2.77
CA GLY A 87 2.75 -11.62 -4.04
C GLY A 87 1.31 -11.13 -3.95
N ILE A 88 0.71 -10.92 -5.11
CA ILE A 88 -0.70 -10.55 -5.26
C ILE A 88 -1.36 -11.58 -6.16
N ASN A 89 -2.39 -12.24 -5.65
CA ASN A 89 -3.17 -13.21 -6.39
C ASN A 89 -4.55 -12.63 -6.71
N GLN A 90 -5.01 -12.85 -7.94
CA GLN A 90 -6.34 -12.50 -8.39
C GLN A 90 -7.24 -13.73 -8.30
N THR A 91 -8.41 -13.60 -7.69
CA THR A 91 -9.36 -14.70 -7.51
C THR A 91 -10.76 -14.31 -8.00
N CYS A 92 -11.49 -15.29 -8.52
CA CYS A 92 -12.86 -15.10 -8.99
C CYS A 92 -13.87 -15.25 -7.84
N CYS A 93 -15.05 -14.65 -8.03
CA CYS A 93 -16.07 -14.45 -6.99
C CYS A 93 -16.74 -15.74 -6.44
N SER A 94 -16.37 -16.95 -6.86
CA SER A 94 -17.27 -18.10 -6.71
C SER A 94 -17.10 -18.97 -5.46
N GLU A 95 -15.96 -19.05 -4.77
CA GLU A 95 -15.83 -20.10 -3.71
C GLU A 95 -14.80 -19.88 -2.59
N GLU A 96 -13.85 -18.93 -2.69
CA GLU A 96 -12.88 -18.72 -1.60
C GLU A 96 -13.43 -17.79 -0.52
N GLU A 97 -13.36 -18.24 0.75
CA GLU A 97 -13.49 -17.37 1.92
C GLU A 97 -12.47 -16.23 1.81
N LEU A 98 -12.96 -15.02 1.54
CA LEU A 98 -12.11 -13.85 1.46
C LEU A 98 -11.45 -13.60 2.83
N PRO A 99 -10.19 -13.16 2.87
CA PRO A 99 -9.54 -12.84 4.13
C PRO A 99 -10.34 -11.79 4.90
N ASN A 100 -10.55 -12.03 6.20
CA ASN A 100 -11.17 -11.06 7.10
C ASN A 100 -10.27 -9.84 7.36
N ILE A 101 -8.95 -9.98 7.13
CA ILE A 101 -7.97 -8.91 7.27
C ILE A 101 -7.89 -8.14 5.96
N THR A 102 -8.01 -6.81 6.01
CA THR A 102 -7.83 -5.95 4.83
C THR A 102 -6.43 -5.33 4.80
N ASN A 103 -5.99 -4.89 3.61
CA ASN A 103 -4.76 -4.11 3.49
C ASN A 103 -4.72 -2.86 4.36
N VAL A 104 -5.88 -2.22 4.55
CA VAL A 104 -6.02 -1.05 5.42
C VAL A 104 -5.68 -1.43 6.85
N ASP A 105 -6.19 -2.56 7.35
CA ASP A 105 -5.91 -3.03 8.71
C ASP A 105 -4.41 -3.31 8.93
N VAL A 106 -3.77 -3.90 7.92
CA VAL A 106 -2.33 -4.17 7.95
C VAL A 106 -1.55 -2.86 7.95
N TRP A 107 -1.82 -1.96 6.99
CA TRP A 107 -1.11 -0.71 6.79
C TRP A 107 -1.19 0.23 8.00
N TYR A 108 -2.36 0.35 8.63
CA TYR A 108 -2.59 1.31 9.71
C TYR A 108 -2.25 0.80 11.12
N GLY A 109 -1.85 -0.46 11.28
CA GLY A 109 -1.56 -0.96 12.63
C GLY A 109 -2.71 -1.72 13.30
N ASN A 110 -3.88 -1.83 12.67
CA ASN A 110 -5.10 -2.28 13.35
C ASN A 110 -5.09 -3.77 13.71
N THR A 111 -4.27 -4.57 13.02
CA THR A 111 -4.14 -6.02 13.26
C THR A 111 -2.69 -6.45 13.24
N ARG A 112 -2.31 -7.47 14.02
CA ARG A 112 -0.94 -7.98 14.07
C ARG A 112 -0.93 -9.52 13.96
N PRO A 113 -1.35 -10.07 12.81
CA PRO A 113 -1.30 -11.52 12.57
C PRO A 113 0.14 -12.04 12.68
N GLN A 114 0.29 -13.26 13.19
CA GLN A 114 1.59 -13.93 13.29
C GLN A 114 1.89 -14.71 12.00
N GLY A 115 3.15 -14.66 11.56
CA GLY A 115 3.60 -15.39 10.38
C GLY A 115 3.08 -14.81 9.06
N ILE A 116 3.05 -15.67 8.03
CA ILE A 116 2.54 -15.32 6.70
C ILE A 116 1.01 -15.43 6.72
N PHE A 117 0.34 -14.40 6.21
CA PHE A 117 -1.12 -14.33 6.17
C PHE A 117 -1.61 -13.73 4.85
N LYS A 118 -2.89 -13.96 4.55
CA LYS A 118 -3.57 -13.34 3.40
C LYS A 118 -4.31 -12.09 3.85
N ALA A 119 -4.24 -11.01 3.06
CA ALA A 119 -5.00 -9.79 3.25
C ALA A 119 -5.79 -9.43 1.99
N LEU A 120 -7.04 -9.00 2.16
CA LEU A 120 -7.84 -8.48 1.05
C LEU A 120 -7.34 -7.08 0.69
N SER A 121 -6.78 -6.97 -0.51
CA SER A 121 -6.25 -5.71 -1.03
C SER A 121 -7.33 -4.90 -1.74
N TRP A 122 -8.08 -5.54 -2.63
CA TRP A 122 -9.19 -4.90 -3.33
C TRP A 122 -10.21 -5.93 -3.83
N LYS A 123 -11.48 -5.55 -3.91
CA LYS A 123 -12.54 -6.26 -4.63
C LYS A 123 -13.10 -5.38 -5.73
N SER A 124 -12.99 -5.84 -6.97
CA SER A 124 -13.53 -5.16 -8.14
C SER A 124 -15.04 -4.97 -8.01
N ARG A 125 -15.51 -3.76 -8.35
CA ARG A 125 -16.95 -3.43 -8.43
C ARG A 125 -17.51 -3.60 -9.84
N ILE A 126 -16.67 -4.03 -10.78
CA ILE A 126 -17.07 -4.29 -12.17
C ILE A 126 -16.94 -5.80 -12.45
N PRO A 127 -17.85 -6.40 -13.24
CA PRO A 127 -17.74 -7.79 -13.65
C PRO A 127 -16.36 -8.13 -14.23
N PRO A 128 -15.81 -9.32 -13.93
CA PRO A 128 -16.42 -10.41 -13.17
C PRO A 128 -16.16 -10.34 -11.64
N TYR A 129 -16.01 -9.13 -11.07
CA TYR A 129 -15.91 -8.87 -9.62
C TYR A 129 -14.73 -9.55 -8.92
N HIS A 130 -13.60 -9.62 -9.62
CA HIS A 130 -12.36 -10.20 -9.08
C HIS A 130 -11.97 -9.61 -7.72
N SER A 131 -11.45 -10.47 -6.85
CA SER A 131 -10.79 -10.07 -5.62
C SER A 131 -9.29 -10.20 -5.76
N TYR A 132 -8.56 -9.26 -5.16
CA TYR A 132 -7.10 -9.20 -5.15
C TYR A 132 -6.64 -9.43 -3.73
N ILE A 133 -5.93 -10.53 -3.52
CA ILE A 133 -5.47 -10.99 -2.22
C ILE A 133 -3.94 -10.86 -2.21
N GLN A 134 -3.43 -10.18 -1.19
CA GLN A 134 -1.99 -10.08 -0.94
C GLN A 134 -1.56 -11.12 0.08
N THR A 135 -0.44 -11.78 -0.18
CA THR A 135 0.25 -12.61 0.80
C THR A 135 1.30 -11.76 1.49
N CYS A 136 1.13 -11.56 2.80
CA CYS A 136 1.90 -10.60 3.59
C CYS A 136 2.53 -11.26 4.82
N GLU A 137 3.59 -10.64 5.33
CA GLU A 137 4.19 -10.93 6.63
C GLU A 137 4.52 -9.60 7.32
N ILE A 138 4.31 -9.50 8.63
CA ILE A 138 4.75 -8.35 9.42
C ILE A 138 6.08 -8.69 10.08
N ARG A 139 7.10 -7.85 9.87
CA ARG A 139 8.44 -8.04 10.42
C ARG A 139 8.86 -6.83 11.24
N GLU A 140 9.48 -7.08 12.39
CA GLU A 140 10.12 -6.02 13.15
C GLU A 140 11.32 -5.46 12.39
N LEU A 141 11.58 -4.16 12.57
CA LEU A 141 12.80 -3.53 12.10
C LEU A 141 13.97 -4.20 12.79
N GLN A 142 14.70 -5.03 12.03
CA GLN A 142 16.04 -5.37 12.46
C GLN A 142 16.84 -4.07 12.42
N ALA A 143 17.21 -3.55 13.59
CA ALA A 143 18.29 -2.59 13.70
C ALA A 143 19.48 -3.25 13.00
N ARG A 144 19.82 -2.79 11.78
CA ARG A 144 21.03 -3.27 11.12
C ARG A 144 22.17 -2.88 12.04
N ALA A 145 22.67 -3.83 12.80
CA ALA A 145 23.82 -3.65 13.66
C ALA A 145 24.96 -3.22 12.74
N VAL A 146 25.24 -1.93 12.71
CA VAL A 146 26.47 -1.40 12.13
C VAL A 146 27.57 -2.00 12.99
N LYS A 147 28.14 -3.13 12.57
CA LYS A 147 29.45 -3.56 13.05
C LYS A 147 30.42 -2.48 12.62
N ARG A 148 30.60 -1.47 13.48
CA ARG A 148 31.82 -0.67 13.49
C ARG A 148 32.93 -1.61 13.94
N SER A 149 33.52 -2.32 13.00
CA SER A 149 34.84 -2.90 13.19
C SER A 149 35.81 -1.73 13.35
N ALA A 150 36.18 -1.44 14.60
CA ALA A 150 37.33 -0.60 14.89
C ALA A 150 38.58 -1.34 14.37
N LEU A 151 39.29 -0.69 13.45
CA LEU A 151 40.71 -0.93 13.20
C LEU A 151 41.51 0.01 14.09
#